data_AF-A0A0T9UCZ9-F1
#
_entry.id   AF-A0A0T9UCZ9-F1
#
_cell.length_a   1.000
_cell.length_b   1.000
_cell.length_c   1.000
_cell.angle_alpha   90.00
_cell.angle_beta   90.00
_cell.angle_gamma   90.00
#
_symmetry.space_group_name_H-M   'P 1'
#
loop_
_entity.id
_entity.type
_entity.pdbx_description
1 polymer ?
#
loop_
_entity_poly.entity_id
_entity_poly.type
_entity_poly.pdbx_seq_one_letter_code
_entity_poly.pdbx_strand_id
1 'polypeptide(L)'
;MIDLSRHKKRNVLVVDSNIRDFNTANGRAVNELIIALDDINFNVIAAATFEDGRATVASDSSLCCIFVDWTSGGNDDESHSQAFALLQDIRRRNKSIPVLLMAEHSCIDSLSLDTMKLVNEFVWMHEDTAEFIAARANALISKYYQQLLPPFTKALLQYTQDSPEYSWAAPGHQGGVAFSKSAVGREFLDFYGENLFRSDTGIERASLGSLLDHSGPIKESEAYAAQIFGAHISYSMLNGTSGSNRAIMTAVVGDKQIALCDRNCHKSIEQGLVLTGALPVFFIPTRNRYGIIGPIPKAQFQPAAISERIAQNPLKAMVSVKWFTEFGHLNRGDMLTSEQHRCTNEKKKF
;
A
#
# COMPACT_ATOMS: atom_id res chain seq x y z
N MET A 1 11.48 14.36 -9.09
CA MET A 1 9.99 14.37 -8.85
C MET A 1 9.41 13.23 -9.67
N ILE A 2 8.23 12.64 -9.39
CA ILE A 2 7.68 11.65 -10.34
C ILE A 2 7.47 12.38 -11.66
N ASP A 3 8.20 12.00 -12.71
CA ASP A 3 8.06 12.64 -14.01
C ASP A 3 6.65 12.36 -14.55
N LEU A 4 5.83 13.42 -14.59
CA LEU A 4 4.45 13.39 -15.10
C LEU A 4 4.39 13.49 -16.64
N SER A 5 5.51 13.83 -17.31
CA SER A 5 5.54 14.12 -18.75
C SER A 5 5.71 12.88 -19.64
N ARG A 6 6.26 11.78 -19.10
CA ARG A 6 6.64 10.60 -19.90
C ARG A 6 5.57 9.52 -20.00
N HIS A 7 4.98 9.45 -21.19
CA HIS A 7 4.34 8.28 -21.83
C HIS A 7 2.94 7.81 -21.41
N LYS A 8 2.22 8.47 -20.49
CA LYS A 8 0.76 8.27 -20.35
C LYS A 8 0.07 9.50 -19.75
N LYS A 9 -0.87 10.11 -20.48
CA LYS A 9 -1.78 11.13 -19.94
C LYS A 9 -2.45 10.60 -18.66
N ARG A 10 -2.54 11.42 -17.62
CA ARG A 10 -3.19 11.04 -16.35
C ARG A 10 -4.67 11.38 -16.40
N ASN A 11 -5.50 10.53 -15.79
CA ASN A 11 -6.95 10.67 -15.89
C ASN A 11 -7.49 11.68 -14.88
N VAL A 12 -8.24 12.67 -15.37
CA VAL A 12 -9.03 13.60 -14.57
C VAL A 12 -10.50 13.34 -14.87
N LEU A 13 -11.32 13.13 -13.84
CA LEU A 13 -12.76 12.97 -14.01
C LEU A 13 -13.45 14.34 -13.87
N VAL A 14 -14.34 14.68 -14.78
CA VAL A 14 -15.25 15.84 -14.66
C VAL A 14 -16.67 15.32 -14.66
N VAL A 15 -17.41 15.56 -13.57
CA VAL A 15 -18.82 15.15 -13.41
C VAL A 15 -19.71 16.39 -13.42
N ASP A 16 -20.42 16.61 -14.51
CA ASP A 16 -21.26 17.80 -14.75
C ASP A 16 -22.31 17.49 -15.83
N SER A 17 -23.57 17.87 -15.61
CA SER A 17 -24.68 17.57 -16.52
C SER A 17 -24.63 18.38 -17.82
N ASN A 18 -23.97 19.54 -17.81
CA ASN A 18 -23.87 20.48 -18.93
C ASN A 18 -22.78 20.11 -19.94
N ILE A 19 -21.96 19.08 -19.67
CA ILE A 19 -20.89 18.55 -20.54
C ILE A 19 -21.34 18.33 -22.00
N ARG A 20 -22.64 18.06 -22.22
CA ARG A 20 -23.21 17.76 -23.55
C ARG A 20 -23.94 18.94 -24.20
N ASP A 21 -24.09 20.09 -23.53
CA ASP A 21 -24.82 21.25 -24.06
C ASP A 21 -23.94 22.51 -24.21
N PHE A 22 -23.19 22.51 -25.32
CA PHE A 22 -22.31 23.61 -25.75
C PHE A 22 -23.05 24.94 -26.03
N ASN A 23 -24.39 24.97 -26.04
CA ASN A 23 -25.16 26.21 -26.28
C ASN A 23 -25.36 27.03 -25.00
N THR A 24 -25.22 26.42 -23.83
CA THR A 24 -25.33 27.08 -22.52
C THR A 24 -24.01 27.78 -22.12
N ALA A 25 -24.08 28.71 -21.16
CA ALA A 25 -22.88 29.29 -20.56
C ALA A 25 -22.09 28.23 -19.78
N ASN A 26 -22.78 27.41 -18.97
CA ASN A 26 -22.19 26.36 -18.14
C ASN A 26 -21.48 25.30 -19.02
N GLY A 27 -22.13 24.80 -20.07
CA GLY A 27 -21.52 23.84 -20.99
C GLY A 27 -20.32 24.39 -21.78
N ARG A 28 -20.30 25.69 -22.11
CA ARG A 28 -19.08 26.33 -22.66
C ARG A 28 -17.96 26.39 -21.65
N ALA A 29 -18.22 26.87 -20.43
CA ALA A 29 -17.20 26.97 -19.38
C ALA A 29 -16.60 25.60 -19.01
N VAL A 30 -17.42 24.55 -18.93
CA VAL A 30 -16.97 23.17 -18.70
C VAL A 30 -16.14 22.66 -19.88
N ASN A 31 -16.54 22.93 -21.12
CA ASN A 31 -15.76 22.55 -22.30
C ASN A 31 -14.42 23.29 -22.38
N GLU A 32 -14.37 24.58 -22.03
CA GLU A 32 -13.13 25.36 -21.92
C GLU A 32 -12.20 24.77 -20.84
N LEU A 33 -12.73 24.35 -19.69
CA LEU A 33 -11.97 23.62 -18.66
C LEU A 33 -11.44 22.27 -19.18
N ILE A 34 -12.24 21.51 -19.92
CA ILE A 34 -11.81 20.22 -20.51
C ILE A 34 -10.63 20.45 -21.47
N ILE A 35 -10.70 21.48 -22.32
CA ILE A 35 -9.62 21.86 -23.24
C ILE A 35 -8.37 22.28 -22.46
N ALA A 36 -8.51 23.18 -21.48
CA ALA A 36 -7.38 23.67 -20.68
C ALA A 36 -6.68 22.55 -19.88
N LEU A 37 -7.41 21.50 -19.47
CA LEU A 37 -6.83 20.30 -18.85
C LEU A 37 -6.10 19.40 -19.87
N ASP A 38 -6.63 19.27 -21.10
CA ASP A 38 -5.98 18.48 -22.15
C ASP A 38 -4.68 19.12 -22.65
N ASP A 39 -4.67 20.45 -22.79
CA ASP A 39 -3.52 21.27 -23.18
C ASP A 39 -2.34 21.13 -22.20
N ILE A 40 -2.61 20.92 -20.91
CA ILE A 40 -1.59 20.62 -19.88
C ILE A 40 -1.37 19.11 -19.67
N ASN A 41 -1.72 18.29 -20.66
CA ASN A 41 -1.43 16.86 -20.78
C ASN A 41 -2.18 15.94 -19.78
N PHE A 42 -3.39 16.32 -19.33
CA PHE A 42 -4.33 15.39 -18.72
C PHE A 42 -5.23 14.74 -19.78
N ASN A 43 -5.77 13.56 -19.46
CA ASN A 43 -6.83 12.90 -20.22
C ASN A 43 -8.13 13.09 -19.42
N VAL A 44 -9.09 13.81 -19.99
CA VAL A 44 -10.33 14.11 -19.27
C VAL A 44 -11.38 13.04 -19.56
N ILE A 45 -11.87 12.39 -18.50
CA ILE A 45 -13.04 11.52 -18.52
C ILE A 45 -14.24 12.38 -18.15
N ALA A 46 -15.17 12.53 -19.09
CA ALA A 46 -16.33 13.39 -18.95
C ALA A 46 -17.58 12.55 -18.63
N ALA A 47 -18.15 12.72 -17.42
CA ALA A 47 -19.31 11.99 -16.95
C ALA A 47 -20.53 12.92 -16.82
N ALA A 48 -21.56 12.68 -17.64
CA ALA A 48 -22.73 13.56 -17.72
C ALA A 48 -23.76 13.34 -16.60
N THR A 49 -23.55 12.39 -15.69
CA THR A 49 -24.41 12.12 -14.53
C THR A 49 -23.57 11.72 -13.32
N PHE A 50 -24.10 11.95 -12.11
CA PHE A 50 -23.46 11.47 -10.88
C PHE A 50 -23.36 9.94 -10.82
N GLU A 51 -24.24 9.20 -11.48
CA GLU A 51 -24.16 7.73 -11.56
C GLU A 51 -22.95 7.27 -12.38
N ASP A 52 -22.72 7.88 -13.54
CA ASP A 52 -21.55 7.64 -14.39
C ASP A 52 -20.25 8.07 -13.69
N GLY A 53 -20.31 9.20 -12.96
CA GLY A 53 -19.25 9.63 -12.05
C GLY A 53 -18.92 8.58 -10.97
N ARG A 54 -19.93 8.04 -10.28
CA ARG A 54 -19.75 6.95 -9.29
C ARG A 54 -19.18 5.68 -9.94
N ALA A 55 -19.68 5.30 -11.12
CA ALA A 55 -19.20 4.12 -11.85
C ALA A 55 -17.73 4.26 -12.26
N THR A 56 -17.33 5.44 -12.73
CA THR A 56 -15.94 5.77 -13.06
C THR A 56 -15.04 5.73 -11.82
N VAL A 57 -15.42 6.41 -10.74
CA VAL A 57 -14.72 6.37 -9.43
C VAL A 57 -14.66 4.94 -8.86
N ALA A 58 -15.62 4.10 -9.22
CA ALA A 58 -15.65 2.71 -8.78
C ALA A 58 -14.73 1.76 -9.56
N SER A 59 -14.33 2.13 -10.79
CA SER A 59 -13.64 1.27 -11.74
C SER A 59 -12.23 1.75 -12.10
N ASP A 60 -11.97 3.05 -12.17
CA ASP A 60 -10.67 3.61 -12.52
C ASP A 60 -9.89 4.09 -11.29
N SER A 61 -8.82 3.36 -10.94
CA SER A 61 -7.89 3.74 -9.87
C SER A 61 -6.76 4.67 -10.33
N SER A 62 -6.70 5.00 -11.63
CA SER A 62 -5.69 5.89 -12.21
C SER A 62 -6.09 7.37 -12.23
N LEU A 63 -7.31 7.69 -11.79
CA LEU A 63 -7.78 9.06 -11.53
C LEU A 63 -6.81 9.79 -10.60
N CYS A 64 -6.36 10.98 -11.01
CA CYS A 64 -5.48 11.85 -10.21
C CYS A 64 -6.19 13.11 -9.68
N CYS A 65 -7.38 13.44 -10.20
CA CYS A 65 -8.22 14.54 -9.76
C CYS A 65 -9.67 14.31 -10.20
N ILE A 66 -10.62 14.85 -9.44
CA ILE A 66 -12.06 14.79 -9.75
C ILE A 66 -12.68 16.17 -9.60
N PHE A 67 -13.36 16.65 -10.64
CA PHE A 67 -14.27 17.78 -10.59
C PHE A 67 -15.70 17.27 -10.42
N VAL A 68 -16.46 17.91 -9.53
CA VAL A 68 -17.87 17.62 -9.29
C VAL A 68 -18.65 18.92 -9.35
N ASP A 69 -19.60 19.03 -10.27
CA ASP A 69 -20.63 20.08 -10.22
C ASP A 69 -21.57 19.83 -9.04
N TRP A 70 -21.73 20.84 -8.20
CA TRP A 70 -22.66 20.81 -7.07
C TRP A 70 -24.12 20.94 -7.52
N THR A 71 -24.37 21.69 -8.60
CA THR A 71 -25.70 22.15 -9.00
C THR A 71 -26.40 21.23 -9.99
N SER A 72 -25.65 20.49 -10.81
CA SER A 72 -26.15 19.60 -11.88
C SER A 72 -27.14 20.27 -12.83
N GLY A 73 -27.09 21.60 -12.97
CA GLY A 73 -28.04 22.42 -13.74
C GLY A 73 -29.43 22.61 -13.10
N GLY A 74 -29.73 21.96 -11.97
CA GLY A 74 -30.99 22.13 -11.23
C GLY A 74 -30.88 23.05 -10.01
N ASN A 75 -29.73 23.01 -9.32
CA ASN A 75 -29.44 23.73 -8.08
C ASN A 75 -30.51 23.54 -6.99
N ASP A 76 -30.94 22.30 -6.80
CA ASP A 76 -31.97 21.87 -5.86
C ASP A 76 -31.46 20.82 -4.84
N ASP A 77 -32.27 20.55 -3.80
CA ASP A 77 -31.94 19.59 -2.74
C ASP A 77 -31.60 18.19 -3.27
N GLU A 78 -32.16 17.76 -4.42
CA GLU A 78 -31.86 16.46 -5.02
C GLU A 78 -30.46 16.46 -5.64
N SER A 79 -30.15 17.45 -6.48
CA SER A 79 -28.83 17.60 -7.10
C SER A 79 -27.71 17.71 -6.06
N HIS A 80 -27.91 18.50 -5.00
CA HIS A 80 -26.98 18.65 -3.89
C HIS A 80 -26.77 17.33 -3.12
N SER A 81 -27.86 16.58 -2.88
CA SER A 81 -27.81 15.26 -2.23
C SER A 81 -27.06 14.22 -3.08
N GLN A 82 -27.28 14.21 -4.40
CA GLN A 82 -26.57 13.32 -5.33
C GLN A 82 -25.08 13.68 -5.44
N ALA A 83 -24.73 14.97 -5.50
CA ALA A 83 -23.34 15.45 -5.47
C ALA A 83 -22.65 15.05 -4.15
N PHE A 84 -23.31 15.27 -3.01
CA PHE A 84 -22.80 14.86 -1.70
C PHE A 84 -22.59 13.35 -1.58
N ALA A 85 -23.50 12.52 -2.10
CA ALA A 85 -23.33 11.08 -2.16
C ALA A 85 -22.11 10.65 -2.99
N LEU A 86 -21.87 11.30 -4.14
CA LEU A 86 -20.66 11.08 -4.94
C LEU A 86 -19.39 11.46 -4.17
N LEU A 87 -19.38 12.62 -3.48
CA LEU A 87 -18.25 13.04 -2.64
C LEU A 87 -17.94 12.02 -1.53
N GLN A 88 -18.96 11.43 -0.91
CA GLN A 88 -18.78 10.35 0.07
C GLN A 88 -18.19 9.08 -0.56
N ASP A 89 -18.65 8.68 -1.74
CA ASP A 89 -18.15 7.50 -2.45
C ASP A 89 -16.70 7.66 -2.90
N ILE A 90 -16.32 8.86 -3.37
CA ILE A 90 -14.93 9.25 -3.64
C ILE A 90 -14.09 9.06 -2.38
N ARG A 91 -14.49 9.65 -1.26
CA ARG A 91 -13.71 9.61 -0.01
C ARG A 91 -13.66 8.24 0.66
N ARG A 92 -14.66 7.38 0.41
CA ARG A 92 -14.64 5.97 0.84
C ARG A 92 -13.53 5.18 0.12
N ARG A 93 -13.25 5.49 -1.14
CA ARG A 93 -12.23 4.81 -1.97
C ARG A 93 -10.85 5.47 -1.88
N ASN A 94 -10.79 6.80 -1.96
CA ASN A 94 -9.55 7.56 -1.93
C ASN A 94 -9.69 8.81 -1.04
N LYS A 95 -9.00 8.77 0.11
CA LYS A 95 -9.06 9.82 1.13
C LYS A 95 -8.33 11.11 0.73
N SER A 96 -7.40 11.06 -0.22
CA SER A 96 -6.47 12.15 -0.52
C SER A 96 -6.44 12.62 -1.97
N ILE A 97 -7.20 11.98 -2.88
CA ILE A 97 -7.36 12.48 -4.26
C ILE A 97 -7.90 13.93 -4.26
N PRO A 98 -7.30 14.86 -5.01
CA PRO A 98 -7.85 16.19 -5.24
C PRO A 98 -9.30 16.13 -5.74
N VAL A 99 -10.19 16.78 -5.01
CA VAL A 99 -11.58 17.02 -5.43
C VAL A 99 -11.82 18.52 -5.50
N LEU A 100 -12.18 19.02 -6.68
CA LEU A 100 -12.59 20.40 -6.89
C LEU A 100 -14.11 20.43 -7.06
N LEU A 101 -14.79 21.25 -6.26
CA LEU A 101 -16.23 21.44 -6.40
C LEU A 101 -16.48 22.63 -7.32
N MET A 102 -17.12 22.36 -8.46
CA MET A 102 -17.63 23.40 -9.35
C MET A 102 -18.97 23.87 -8.80
N ALA A 103 -19.10 25.16 -8.56
CA ALA A 103 -20.23 25.76 -7.87
C ALA A 103 -20.52 27.16 -8.42
N GLU A 104 -21.66 27.70 -8.02
CA GLU A 104 -22.06 29.10 -8.27
C GLU A 104 -22.27 29.80 -6.92
N HIS A 105 -22.06 31.13 -6.84
CA HIS A 105 -22.31 31.86 -5.59
C HIS A 105 -23.75 31.72 -5.08
N SER A 106 -24.69 31.49 -6.00
CA SER A 106 -26.10 31.19 -5.74
C SER A 106 -26.33 29.97 -4.84
N CYS A 107 -25.40 29.02 -4.77
CA CYS A 107 -25.51 27.80 -3.98
C CYS A 107 -24.66 27.79 -2.70
N ILE A 108 -23.97 28.88 -2.33
CA ILE A 108 -23.09 28.91 -1.15
C ILE A 108 -23.83 28.52 0.13
N ASP A 109 -25.05 29.02 0.34
CA ASP A 109 -25.84 28.73 1.54
C ASP A 109 -26.28 27.26 1.67
N SER A 110 -26.19 26.47 0.59
CA SER A 110 -26.46 25.02 0.60
C SER A 110 -25.25 24.17 1.02
N LEU A 111 -24.04 24.75 1.05
CA LEU A 111 -22.81 24.02 1.32
C LEU A 111 -22.62 23.76 2.82
N SER A 112 -23.01 22.56 3.26
CA SER A 112 -22.78 22.12 4.64
C SER A 112 -21.29 21.99 5.00
N LEU A 113 -20.94 22.14 6.28
CA LEU A 113 -19.59 21.87 6.79
C LEU A 113 -19.11 20.45 6.49
N ASP A 114 -20.02 19.48 6.36
CA ASP A 114 -19.66 18.10 6.01
C ASP A 114 -19.35 17.97 4.52
N THR A 115 -20.03 18.72 3.64
CA THR A 115 -19.64 18.86 2.22
C THR A 115 -18.24 19.46 2.10
N MET A 116 -17.96 20.55 2.82
CA MET A 116 -16.67 21.25 2.77
C MET A 116 -15.49 20.35 3.20
N LYS A 117 -15.70 19.41 4.15
CA LYS A 117 -14.67 18.42 4.57
C LYS A 117 -14.33 17.38 3.50
N LEU A 118 -15.21 17.16 2.53
CA LEU A 118 -15.00 16.18 1.45
C LEU A 118 -14.28 16.80 0.23
N VAL A 119 -14.27 18.12 0.11
CA VAL A 119 -13.71 18.88 -1.02
C VAL A 119 -12.31 19.41 -0.69
N ASN A 120 -11.47 19.66 -1.70
CA ASN A 120 -10.16 20.29 -1.52
C ASN A 120 -10.16 21.77 -1.91
N GLU A 121 -10.82 22.13 -3.02
CA GLU A 121 -11.00 23.53 -3.45
C GLU A 121 -12.36 23.76 -4.12
N PHE A 122 -12.79 25.02 -4.15
CA PHE A 122 -13.99 25.48 -4.85
C PHE A 122 -13.60 26.21 -6.14
N VAL A 123 -14.42 26.07 -7.18
CA VAL A 123 -14.22 26.62 -8.52
C VAL A 123 -15.49 27.33 -8.96
N TRP A 124 -15.36 28.61 -9.32
CA TRP A 124 -16.46 29.45 -9.81
C TRP A 124 -16.38 29.54 -11.33
N MET A 125 -17.10 28.67 -12.03
CA MET A 125 -16.94 28.43 -13.49
C MET A 125 -17.19 29.66 -14.38
N HIS A 126 -17.81 30.72 -13.86
CA HIS A 126 -18.10 31.97 -14.57
C HIS A 126 -17.27 33.17 -14.11
N GLU A 127 -16.38 32.99 -13.13
CA GLU A 127 -15.54 34.05 -12.56
C GLU A 127 -14.04 33.75 -12.72
N ASP A 128 -13.64 32.48 -12.62
CA ASP A 128 -12.28 32.00 -12.89
C ASP A 128 -12.11 31.65 -14.39
N THR A 129 -10.91 31.87 -14.96
CA THR A 129 -10.60 31.35 -16.31
C THR A 129 -10.27 29.85 -16.26
N ALA A 130 -10.64 29.11 -17.30
CA ALA A 130 -10.35 27.68 -17.44
C ALA A 130 -8.87 27.33 -17.23
N GLU A 131 -7.96 28.17 -17.73
CA GLU A 131 -6.51 28.04 -17.58
C GLU A 131 -6.07 28.13 -16.11
N PHE A 132 -6.66 29.05 -15.34
CA PHE A 132 -6.36 29.23 -13.92
C PHE A 132 -6.87 28.05 -13.08
N ILE A 133 -8.06 27.54 -13.41
CA ILE A 133 -8.65 26.34 -12.80
C ILE A 133 -7.78 25.10 -13.08
N ALA A 134 -7.37 24.90 -14.34
CA ALA A 134 -6.51 23.80 -14.75
C ALA A 134 -5.12 23.88 -14.08
N ALA A 135 -4.54 25.08 -13.95
CA ALA A 135 -3.29 25.29 -13.23
C ALA A 135 -3.40 24.95 -11.73
N ARG A 136 -4.50 25.34 -11.06
CA ARG A 136 -4.80 24.97 -9.66
C ARG A 136 -4.92 23.46 -9.50
N ALA A 137 -5.67 22.81 -10.39
CA ALA A 137 -5.81 21.35 -10.39
C ALA A 137 -4.45 20.65 -10.58
N ASN A 138 -3.59 21.13 -11.50
CA ASN A 138 -2.24 20.59 -11.69
C ASN A 138 -1.36 20.74 -10.44
N ALA A 139 -1.46 21.85 -9.71
CA ALA A 139 -0.74 22.04 -8.45
C ALA A 139 -1.21 21.05 -7.37
N LEU A 140 -2.52 20.80 -7.26
CA LEU A 140 -3.09 19.80 -6.36
C LEU A 140 -2.70 18.37 -6.75
N ILE A 141 -2.73 18.03 -8.05
CA ILE A 141 -2.28 16.73 -8.59
C ILE A 141 -0.79 16.51 -8.28
N SER A 142 0.04 17.53 -8.48
CA SER A 142 1.47 17.48 -8.15
C SER A 142 1.70 17.22 -6.66
N LYS A 143 0.95 17.91 -5.78
CA LYS A 143 0.99 17.70 -4.32
C LYS A 143 0.52 16.29 -3.92
N TYR A 144 -0.53 15.77 -4.56
CA TYR A 144 -1.01 14.40 -4.37
C TYR A 144 0.07 13.37 -4.72
N TYR A 145 0.69 13.47 -5.90
CA TYR A 145 1.76 12.55 -6.32
C TYR A 145 3.03 12.63 -5.46
N GLN A 146 3.33 13.79 -4.87
CA GLN A 146 4.44 13.92 -3.90
C GLN A 146 4.21 13.12 -2.61
N GLN A 147 2.96 12.85 -2.25
CA GLN A 147 2.55 12.14 -1.03
C GLN A 147 2.06 10.71 -1.28
N LEU A 148 1.81 10.33 -2.55
CA LEU A 148 1.22 9.05 -2.94
C LEU A 148 2.15 7.84 -2.69
N LEU A 149 3.45 7.99 -2.95
CA LEU A 149 4.40 6.88 -2.87
C LEU A 149 5.01 6.75 -1.46
N PRO A 150 5.14 5.53 -0.91
CA PRO A 150 5.85 5.30 0.34
C PRO A 150 7.37 5.57 0.19
N PRO A 151 8.10 5.81 1.30
CA PRO A 151 9.46 6.39 1.26
C PRO A 151 10.44 5.68 0.33
N PHE A 152 10.62 4.37 0.47
CA PHE A 152 11.56 3.61 -0.35
C PHE A 152 11.16 3.58 -1.84
N THR A 153 9.89 3.34 -2.16
CA THR A 153 9.41 3.35 -3.55
C THR A 153 9.59 4.72 -4.20
N LYS A 154 9.32 5.81 -3.45
CA LYS A 154 9.54 7.18 -3.91
C LYS A 154 11.02 7.42 -4.24
N ALA A 155 11.93 7.02 -3.34
CA ALA A 155 13.37 7.16 -3.55
C ALA A 155 13.89 6.31 -4.72
N LEU A 156 13.43 5.06 -4.87
CA LEU A 156 13.83 4.16 -5.95
C LEU A 156 13.38 4.67 -7.33
N LEU A 157 12.14 5.15 -7.44
CA LEU A 157 11.61 5.71 -8.68
C LEU A 157 12.32 7.02 -9.04
N GLN A 158 12.56 7.89 -8.07
CA GLN A 158 13.35 9.11 -8.27
C GLN A 158 14.78 8.78 -8.70
N TYR A 159 15.46 7.85 -8.02
CA TYR A 159 16.79 7.41 -8.42
C TYR A 159 16.82 6.89 -9.87
N THR A 160 15.83 6.08 -10.25
CA THR A 160 15.70 5.50 -11.60
C THR A 160 15.47 6.54 -12.71
N GLN A 161 14.76 7.63 -12.38
CA GLN A 161 14.43 8.74 -13.29
C GLN A 161 15.54 9.80 -13.35
N ASP A 162 16.08 10.18 -12.20
CA ASP A 162 16.99 11.32 -12.01
C ASP A 162 18.48 10.90 -12.11
N SER A 163 18.83 9.61 -11.98
CA SER A 163 20.21 9.10 -12.08
C SER A 163 20.45 8.28 -13.36
N PRO A 164 21.33 8.75 -14.28
CA PRO A 164 21.61 8.02 -15.51
C PRO A 164 22.76 7.00 -15.41
N GLU A 165 23.51 6.96 -14.29
CA GLU A 165 24.78 6.23 -14.21
C GLU A 165 24.66 4.84 -13.55
N TYR A 166 24.88 3.80 -14.35
CA TYR A 166 24.83 2.38 -13.96
C TYR A 166 26.18 1.67 -14.07
N SER A 167 27.22 2.36 -14.57
CA SER A 167 28.55 1.81 -14.81
C SER A 167 29.34 1.54 -13.52
N TRP A 168 30.45 0.82 -13.66
CA TRP A 168 31.51 0.61 -12.66
C TRP A 168 31.12 -0.07 -11.33
N ALA A 169 29.84 -0.41 -11.15
CA ALA A 169 29.31 -1.12 -10.00
C ALA A 169 28.50 -2.37 -10.42
N ALA A 170 28.19 -3.22 -9.45
CA ALA A 170 27.19 -4.27 -9.60
C ALA A 170 25.75 -3.69 -9.47
N PRO A 171 24.73 -4.30 -10.09
CA PRO A 171 24.80 -5.53 -10.90
C PRO A 171 25.34 -5.32 -12.33
N GLY A 172 26.08 -6.31 -12.82
CA GLY A 172 26.84 -6.22 -14.08
C GLY A 172 26.02 -6.09 -15.37
N HIS A 173 24.68 -6.18 -15.30
CA HIS A 173 23.84 -5.85 -16.46
C HIS A 173 23.66 -4.34 -16.66
N GLN A 174 24.06 -3.49 -15.70
CA GLN A 174 24.12 -2.04 -15.80
C GLN A 174 22.81 -1.42 -16.32
N GLY A 175 21.74 -1.51 -15.54
CA GLY A 175 20.41 -1.01 -15.96
C GLY A 175 19.72 -1.83 -17.05
N GLY A 176 20.34 -2.93 -17.52
CA GLY A 176 19.82 -3.84 -18.54
C GLY A 176 20.63 -3.84 -19.85
N VAL A 177 21.60 -2.93 -19.99
CA VAL A 177 22.48 -2.78 -21.16
C VAL A 177 23.21 -4.07 -21.55
N ALA A 178 23.56 -4.96 -20.61
CA ALA A 178 24.20 -6.23 -21.00
C ALA A 178 23.26 -7.18 -21.76
N PHE A 179 21.95 -7.14 -21.49
CA PHE A 179 20.99 -8.02 -22.16
C PHE A 179 20.83 -7.68 -23.65
N SER A 180 20.96 -6.40 -24.03
CA SER A 180 20.91 -5.97 -25.44
C SER A 180 22.05 -6.51 -26.32
N LYS A 181 23.09 -7.12 -25.73
CA LYS A 181 24.26 -7.66 -26.45
C LYS A 181 24.04 -9.05 -27.05
N SER A 182 22.85 -9.64 -26.93
CA SER A 182 22.49 -10.91 -27.55
C SER A 182 21.01 -10.92 -27.96
N ALA A 183 20.65 -11.69 -28.99
CA ALA A 183 19.26 -11.78 -29.43
C ALA A 183 18.32 -12.28 -28.32
N VAL A 184 18.68 -13.36 -27.62
CA VAL A 184 17.90 -13.89 -26.49
C VAL A 184 17.78 -12.90 -25.33
N GLY A 185 18.84 -12.13 -25.05
CA GLY A 185 18.82 -11.08 -24.04
C GLY A 185 17.97 -9.87 -24.46
N ARG A 186 17.89 -9.54 -25.75
CA ARG A 186 17.01 -8.47 -26.24
C ARG A 186 15.55 -8.83 -26.02
N GLU A 187 15.12 -10.03 -26.40
CA GLU A 187 13.76 -10.52 -26.14
C GLU A 187 13.44 -10.53 -24.63
N PHE A 188 14.39 -10.91 -23.78
CA PHE A 188 14.24 -10.88 -22.32
C PHE A 188 14.10 -9.45 -21.77
N LEU A 189 14.89 -8.49 -22.29
CA LEU A 189 14.80 -7.09 -21.92
C LEU A 189 13.47 -6.46 -22.37
N ASP A 190 13.00 -6.78 -23.58
CA ASP A 190 11.75 -6.27 -24.13
C ASP A 190 10.51 -6.86 -23.43
N PHE A 191 10.56 -8.14 -23.04
CA PHE A 191 9.47 -8.79 -22.31
C PHE A 191 9.24 -8.18 -20.91
N TYR A 192 10.31 -7.89 -20.16
CA TYR A 192 10.23 -7.33 -18.81
C TYR A 192 10.19 -5.79 -18.78
N GLY A 193 10.75 -5.13 -19.80
CA GLY A 193 10.90 -3.68 -19.86
C GLY A 193 12.10 -3.14 -19.06
N GLU A 194 12.69 -2.05 -19.55
CA GLU A 194 13.93 -1.48 -19.00
C GLU A 194 13.82 -1.09 -17.51
N ASN A 195 12.67 -0.56 -17.08
CA ASN A 195 12.48 -0.08 -15.71
C ASN A 195 12.72 -1.14 -14.63
N LEU A 196 12.46 -2.43 -14.91
CA LEU A 196 12.81 -3.50 -13.97
C LEU A 196 14.32 -3.50 -13.70
N PHE A 197 15.12 -3.57 -14.76
CA PHE A 197 16.57 -3.66 -14.69
C PHE A 197 17.25 -2.35 -14.26
N ARG A 198 16.61 -1.20 -14.48
CA ARG A 198 17.04 0.09 -13.93
C ARG A 198 16.78 0.23 -12.43
N SER A 199 15.81 -0.52 -11.90
CA SER A 199 15.51 -0.58 -10.46
C SER A 199 16.29 -1.69 -9.73
N ASP A 200 16.90 -2.62 -10.47
CA ASP A 200 17.86 -3.59 -9.93
C ASP A 200 19.23 -2.92 -9.75
N THR A 201 19.48 -2.41 -8.54
CA THR A 201 20.65 -1.60 -8.19
C THR A 201 21.34 -2.13 -6.94
N GLY A 202 22.68 -2.18 -6.96
CA GLY A 202 23.48 -2.54 -5.78
C GLY A 202 23.52 -1.45 -4.70
N ILE A 203 24.00 -1.84 -3.51
CA ILE A 203 24.17 -0.98 -2.32
C ILE A 203 25.03 0.28 -2.56
N GLU A 204 25.89 0.27 -3.59
CA GLU A 204 26.73 1.40 -4.01
C GLU A 204 25.93 2.67 -4.38
N ARG A 205 24.59 2.57 -4.48
CA ARG A 205 23.69 3.72 -4.62
C ARG A 205 23.30 4.27 -3.25
N ALA A 206 24.25 4.95 -2.61
CA ALA A 206 24.14 5.48 -1.24
C ALA A 206 22.86 6.29 -0.95
N SER A 207 22.22 6.90 -1.96
CA SER A 207 20.92 7.57 -1.86
C SER A 207 19.76 6.67 -1.44
N LEU A 208 19.86 5.35 -1.65
CA LEU A 208 18.83 4.36 -1.27
C LEU A 208 19.07 3.75 0.12
N GLY A 209 20.24 4.00 0.74
CA GLY A 209 20.64 3.37 1.99
C GLY A 209 20.97 1.89 1.83
N SER A 210 20.87 1.15 2.93
CA SER A 210 21.17 -0.28 3.00
C SER A 210 20.08 -1.02 3.76
N LEU A 211 19.68 -2.17 3.22
CA LEU A 211 18.69 -3.05 3.84
C LEU A 211 19.23 -3.75 5.09
N LEU A 212 20.51 -4.15 5.07
CA LEU A 212 21.14 -4.86 6.17
C LEU A 212 21.53 -3.92 7.33
N ASP A 213 21.79 -2.65 7.02
CA ASP A 213 22.13 -1.63 8.03
C ASP A 213 20.90 -0.84 8.52
N HIS A 214 19.71 -1.13 7.99
CA HIS A 214 18.44 -0.44 8.28
C HIS A 214 18.61 1.09 8.18
N SER A 215 19.05 1.57 7.01
CA SER A 215 19.46 2.97 6.79
C SER A 215 18.77 3.63 5.59
N GLY A 216 18.79 4.96 5.55
CA GLY A 216 18.19 5.76 4.48
C GLY A 216 16.68 5.52 4.25
N PRO A 217 16.19 5.65 3.00
CA PRO A 217 14.80 5.39 2.63
C PRO A 217 14.26 4.01 3.01
N ILE A 218 15.13 3.00 3.17
CA ILE A 218 14.71 1.66 3.63
C ILE A 218 14.27 1.73 5.10
N LYS A 219 15.05 2.40 5.96
CA LYS A 219 14.67 2.65 7.37
C LYS A 219 13.35 3.41 7.48
N GLU A 220 13.16 4.41 6.63
CA GLU A 220 11.91 5.18 6.57
C GLU A 220 10.73 4.30 6.16
N SER A 221 10.93 3.37 5.23
CA SER A 221 9.92 2.38 4.83
C SER A 221 9.62 1.37 5.94
N GLU A 222 10.61 0.96 6.73
CA GLU A 222 10.43 0.08 7.89
C GLU A 222 9.68 0.79 9.03
N ALA A 223 10.00 2.05 9.31
CA ALA A 223 9.26 2.88 10.26
C ALA A 223 7.82 3.15 9.80
N TYR A 224 7.62 3.39 8.50
CA TYR A 224 6.30 3.55 7.90
C TYR A 224 5.47 2.26 8.00
N ALA A 225 6.08 1.09 7.74
CA ALA A 225 5.44 -0.20 7.94
C ALA A 225 5.06 -0.42 9.42
N ALA A 226 5.96 -0.12 10.37
CA ALA A 226 5.68 -0.23 11.80
C ALA A 226 4.46 0.61 12.21
N GLN A 227 4.35 1.85 11.72
CA GLN A 227 3.20 2.73 11.95
C GLN A 227 1.89 2.16 11.37
N ILE A 228 1.91 1.66 10.13
CA ILE A 228 0.71 1.15 9.44
C ILE A 228 0.22 -0.18 10.05
N PHE A 229 1.14 -1.08 10.42
CA PHE A 229 0.81 -2.39 10.98
C PHE A 229 0.64 -2.37 12.51
N GLY A 230 0.96 -1.26 13.18
CA GLY A 230 0.82 -1.11 14.63
C GLY A 230 1.89 -1.85 15.45
N ALA A 231 3.10 -1.98 14.89
CA ALA A 231 4.24 -2.63 15.53
C ALA A 231 5.21 -1.60 16.13
N HIS A 232 6.00 -2.00 17.14
CA HIS A 232 7.06 -1.16 17.69
C HIS A 232 8.23 -0.96 16.71
N ILE A 233 8.58 -2.01 15.97
CA ILE A 233 9.62 -2.06 14.94
C ILE A 233 9.10 -2.99 13.84
N SER A 234 9.53 -2.79 12.59
CA SER A 234 9.30 -3.71 11.48
C SER A 234 10.60 -3.91 10.70
N TYR A 235 10.78 -5.11 10.16
CA TYR A 235 11.97 -5.50 9.38
C TYR A 235 11.53 -5.98 8.00
N SER A 236 12.13 -5.44 6.94
CA SER A 236 11.84 -5.85 5.57
C SER A 236 12.65 -7.10 5.20
N MET A 237 11.99 -8.14 4.68
CA MET A 237 12.60 -9.46 4.46
C MET A 237 12.40 -9.94 3.02
N LEU A 238 13.51 -10.24 2.32
CA LEU A 238 13.49 -10.63 0.89
C LEU A 238 13.31 -12.14 0.63
N ASN A 239 13.33 -12.99 1.66
CA ASN A 239 13.24 -14.46 1.53
C ASN A 239 11.93 -15.03 2.11
N GLY A 240 10.86 -14.22 2.07
CA GLY A 240 9.53 -14.51 2.58
C GLY A 240 9.47 -14.84 4.08
N THR A 241 8.28 -15.22 4.55
CA THR A 241 8.04 -15.65 5.94
C THR A 241 8.96 -16.79 6.39
N SER A 242 9.38 -17.67 5.47
CA SER A 242 10.33 -18.74 5.79
C SER A 242 11.72 -18.21 6.15
N GLY A 243 12.17 -17.10 5.55
CA GLY A 243 13.33 -16.34 6.02
C GLY A 243 13.08 -15.72 7.39
N SER A 244 11.96 -15.03 7.56
CA SER A 244 11.58 -14.34 8.81
C SER A 244 11.53 -15.28 10.02
N ASN A 245 10.85 -16.42 9.93
CA ASN A 245 10.76 -17.39 11.01
C ASN A 245 12.14 -17.90 11.46
N ARG A 246 13.03 -18.21 10.52
CA ARG A 246 14.41 -18.64 10.82
C ARG A 246 15.21 -17.52 11.50
N ALA A 247 15.13 -16.29 10.97
CA ALA A 247 15.81 -15.13 11.55
C ALA A 247 15.35 -14.84 12.99
N ILE A 248 14.03 -14.89 13.25
CA ILE A 248 13.47 -14.73 14.59
C ILE A 248 13.98 -15.85 15.52
N MET A 249 13.85 -17.11 15.11
CA MET A 249 14.26 -18.24 15.97
C MET A 249 15.75 -18.19 16.33
N THR A 250 16.64 -17.88 15.37
CA THR A 250 18.07 -17.70 15.64
C THR A 250 18.38 -16.52 16.56
N ALA A 251 17.53 -15.48 16.59
CA ALA A 251 17.69 -14.34 17.48
C ALA A 251 17.19 -14.60 18.91
N VAL A 252 16.21 -15.51 19.12
CA VAL A 252 15.54 -15.69 20.43
C VAL A 252 15.64 -17.09 21.06
N VAL A 253 16.29 -18.06 20.40
CA VAL A 253 16.59 -19.39 20.98
C VAL A 253 18.01 -19.82 20.63
N GLY A 254 18.78 -20.24 21.65
CA GLY A 254 20.11 -20.83 21.51
C GLY A 254 20.15 -22.35 21.66
N ASP A 255 21.32 -22.94 21.43
CA ASP A 255 21.56 -24.39 21.54
C ASP A 255 21.14 -24.94 22.92
N LYS A 256 20.39 -26.04 22.87
CA LYS A 256 19.83 -26.75 24.03
C LYS A 256 18.90 -25.93 24.93
N GLN A 257 18.38 -24.79 24.47
CA GLN A 257 17.27 -24.10 25.16
C GLN A 257 15.93 -24.73 24.83
N ILE A 258 14.96 -24.64 25.75
CA ILE A 258 13.59 -25.10 25.51
C ILE A 258 12.86 -24.11 24.59
N ALA A 259 12.30 -24.61 23.49
CA ALA A 259 11.38 -23.86 22.65
C ALA A 259 9.96 -24.45 22.77
N LEU A 260 8.98 -23.64 23.19
CA LEU A 260 7.58 -24.03 23.08
C LEU A 260 7.14 -23.91 21.61
N CYS A 261 6.47 -24.92 21.03
CA CYS A 261 6.11 -24.91 19.61
C CYS A 261 4.71 -25.50 19.39
N ASP A 262 3.94 -24.98 18.43
CA ASP A 262 2.78 -25.71 17.91
C ASP A 262 3.28 -26.95 17.15
N ARG A 263 2.65 -28.12 17.33
CA ARG A 263 2.94 -29.31 16.52
C ARG A 263 2.43 -29.17 15.08
N ASN A 264 1.52 -28.24 14.82
CA ASN A 264 1.04 -27.85 13.50
C ASN A 264 1.73 -26.58 12.99
N CYS A 265 3.06 -26.54 13.10
CA CYS A 265 3.89 -25.45 12.60
C CYS A 265 4.35 -25.66 11.15
N HIS A 266 4.56 -24.58 10.40
CA HIS A 266 5.18 -24.62 9.09
C HIS A 266 6.63 -25.15 9.13
N LYS A 267 7.10 -25.75 8.03
CA LYS A 267 8.43 -26.38 7.90
C LYS A 267 9.59 -25.44 8.26
N SER A 268 9.41 -24.12 8.12
CA SER A 268 10.43 -23.13 8.51
C SER A 268 10.67 -23.05 10.03
N ILE A 269 9.71 -23.46 10.86
CA ILE A 269 9.88 -23.57 12.32
C ILE A 269 10.72 -24.79 12.66
N GLU A 270 10.46 -25.93 12.01
CA GLU A 270 11.32 -27.12 12.10
C GLU A 270 12.76 -26.82 11.64
N GLN A 271 12.94 -26.12 10.52
CA GLN A 271 14.24 -25.63 10.08
C GLN A 271 14.90 -24.71 11.12
N GLY A 272 14.14 -23.83 11.78
CA GLY A 272 14.64 -22.99 12.87
C GLY A 272 15.09 -23.78 14.10
N LEU A 273 14.36 -24.83 14.49
CA LEU A 273 14.76 -25.75 15.57
C LEU A 273 16.08 -26.46 15.23
N VAL A 274 16.21 -26.96 14.00
CA VAL A 274 17.44 -27.63 13.51
C VAL A 274 18.63 -26.67 13.45
N LEU A 275 18.41 -25.42 13.01
CA LEU A 275 19.47 -24.41 12.90
C LEU A 275 19.95 -23.90 14.26
N THR A 276 19.08 -23.84 15.27
CA THR A 276 19.41 -23.32 16.60
C THR A 276 19.89 -24.39 17.59
N GLY A 277 19.58 -25.67 17.36
CA GLY A 277 19.79 -26.73 18.35
C GLY A 277 18.79 -26.67 19.51
N ALA A 278 17.68 -25.95 19.35
CA ALA A 278 16.63 -25.83 20.35
C ALA A 278 15.93 -27.17 20.62
N LEU A 279 15.51 -27.38 21.87
CA LEU A 279 14.81 -28.57 22.34
C LEU A 279 13.30 -28.29 22.35
N PRO A 280 12.53 -28.79 21.38
CA PRO A 280 11.13 -28.44 21.27
C PRO A 280 10.28 -29.13 22.33
N VAL A 281 9.31 -28.39 22.87
CA VAL A 281 8.19 -28.88 23.65
C VAL A 281 6.91 -28.51 22.91
N PHE A 282 6.20 -29.52 22.43
CA PHE A 282 5.07 -29.32 21.52
C PHE A 282 3.73 -29.15 22.25
N PHE A 283 3.02 -28.08 21.89
CA PHE A 283 1.58 -27.99 22.06
C PHE A 283 0.90 -28.89 21.03
N ILE A 284 -0.05 -29.72 21.49
CA ILE A 284 -0.73 -30.70 20.64
C ILE A 284 -2.12 -30.15 20.28
N PRO A 285 -2.36 -29.77 19.01
CA PRO A 285 -3.68 -29.32 18.57
C PRO A 285 -4.69 -30.45 18.56
N THR A 286 -5.97 -30.09 18.65
CA THR A 286 -7.08 -31.02 18.42
C THR A 286 -7.17 -31.43 16.94
N ARG A 287 -7.99 -32.45 16.63
CA ARG A 287 -8.39 -32.77 15.25
C ARG A 287 -9.82 -33.29 15.23
N ASN A 288 -10.54 -33.05 14.14
CA ASN A 288 -11.87 -33.65 13.94
C ASN A 288 -11.78 -35.03 13.25
N ARG A 289 -12.92 -35.71 13.10
CA ARG A 289 -13.02 -37.04 12.45
C ARG A 289 -12.59 -37.10 10.98
N TYR A 290 -12.38 -35.95 10.34
CA TYR A 290 -11.94 -35.84 8.94
C TYR A 290 -10.43 -35.56 8.82
N GLY A 291 -9.70 -35.50 9.93
CA GLY A 291 -8.28 -35.15 9.94
C GLY A 291 -7.98 -33.65 9.88
N ILE A 292 -9.00 -32.79 9.86
CA ILE A 292 -8.80 -31.33 9.93
C ILE A 292 -8.29 -30.99 11.33
N ILE A 293 -7.15 -30.30 11.38
CA ILE A 293 -6.52 -29.84 12.62
C ILE A 293 -7.36 -28.68 13.20
N GLY A 294 -7.69 -28.81 14.49
CA GLY A 294 -8.38 -27.81 15.30
C GLY A 294 -7.41 -27.04 16.21
N PRO A 295 -7.92 -26.17 17.10
CA PRO A 295 -7.09 -25.36 17.97
C PRO A 295 -6.37 -26.18 19.05
N ILE A 296 -5.31 -25.59 19.62
CA ILE A 296 -4.67 -26.05 20.86
C ILE A 296 -5.64 -25.84 22.04
N PRO A 297 -5.94 -26.87 22.87
CA PRO A 297 -6.74 -26.71 24.08
C PRO A 297 -6.13 -25.72 25.08
N LYS A 298 -6.93 -24.79 25.60
CA LYS A 298 -6.49 -23.74 26.57
C LYS A 298 -5.71 -24.28 27.78
N ALA A 299 -6.02 -25.50 28.22
CA ALA A 299 -5.34 -26.17 29.32
C ALA A 299 -3.84 -26.39 29.08
N GLN A 300 -3.38 -26.48 27.82
CA GLN A 300 -1.95 -26.70 27.51
C GLN A 300 -1.09 -25.46 27.78
N PHE A 301 -1.68 -24.25 27.76
CA PHE A 301 -1.00 -22.99 28.06
C PHE A 301 -0.92 -22.68 29.57
N GLN A 302 -1.39 -23.59 30.45
CA GLN A 302 -1.27 -23.39 31.89
C GLN A 302 0.18 -23.66 32.35
N PRO A 303 0.78 -22.83 33.23
CA PRO A 303 2.17 -22.99 33.65
C PRO A 303 2.52 -24.38 34.21
N ALA A 304 1.58 -25.00 34.93
CA ALA A 304 1.72 -26.37 35.43
C ALA A 304 1.82 -27.40 34.29
N ALA A 305 0.97 -27.27 33.26
CA ALA A 305 0.92 -28.16 32.11
C ALA A 305 2.11 -27.97 31.14
N ILE A 306 2.71 -26.77 31.12
CA ILE A 306 3.98 -26.49 30.43
C ILE A 306 5.14 -27.12 31.23
N SER A 307 5.19 -26.89 32.54
CA SER A 307 6.24 -27.44 33.43
C SER A 307 6.26 -28.96 33.41
N GLU A 308 5.09 -29.61 33.41
CA GLU A 308 4.95 -31.06 33.29
C GLU A 308 5.50 -31.58 31.95
N ARG A 309 5.15 -30.96 30.82
CA ARG A 309 5.69 -31.33 29.50
C ARG A 309 7.20 -31.17 29.41
N ILE A 310 7.75 -30.09 29.98
CA ILE A 310 9.20 -29.89 30.07
C ILE A 310 9.83 -30.98 30.96
N ALA A 311 9.18 -31.36 32.06
CA ALA A 311 9.66 -32.41 32.95
C ALA A 311 9.65 -33.80 32.29
N GLN A 312 8.70 -34.06 31.38
CA GLN A 312 8.55 -35.29 30.62
C GLN A 312 9.35 -35.32 29.29
N ASN A 313 9.98 -34.21 28.88
CA ASN A 313 10.73 -34.16 27.62
C ASN A 313 11.97 -35.08 27.69
N PRO A 314 12.13 -36.08 26.79
CA PRO A 314 13.29 -36.98 26.78
C PRO A 314 14.64 -36.25 26.69
N LEU A 315 14.67 -35.07 26.07
CA LEU A 315 15.88 -34.26 25.89
C LEU A 315 16.16 -33.31 27.07
N LYS A 316 15.35 -33.33 28.13
CA LYS A 316 15.50 -32.44 29.31
C LYS A 316 16.89 -32.49 29.93
N ALA A 317 17.54 -33.65 29.94
CA ALA A 317 18.90 -33.82 30.47
C ALA A 317 19.97 -33.04 29.68
N MET A 318 19.66 -32.59 28.46
CA MET A 318 20.57 -31.83 27.61
C MET A 318 20.45 -30.31 27.81
N VAL A 319 19.46 -29.82 28.57
CA VAL A 319 19.17 -28.38 28.72
C VAL A 319 20.37 -27.64 29.33
N SER A 320 20.94 -26.72 28.56
CA SER A 320 22.16 -25.97 28.92
C SER A 320 21.89 -24.75 29.79
N VAL A 321 20.70 -24.15 29.69
CA VAL A 321 20.33 -22.92 30.41
C VAL A 321 18.87 -22.95 30.87
N LYS A 322 18.60 -22.44 32.07
CA LYS A 322 17.27 -22.42 32.71
C LYS A 322 16.37 -21.25 32.25
N TRP A 323 16.65 -20.66 31.09
CA TRP A 323 15.82 -19.62 30.48
C TRP A 323 14.78 -20.26 29.57
N PHE A 324 13.54 -19.79 29.65
CA PHE A 324 12.44 -20.21 28.80
C PHE A 324 12.02 -19.03 27.92
N THR A 325 12.13 -19.18 26.60
CA THR A 325 11.49 -18.26 25.66
C THR A 325 10.07 -18.78 25.40
N GLU A 326 9.06 -18.10 25.97
CA GLU A 326 7.66 -18.48 25.76
C GLU A 326 7.18 -18.03 24.37
N PHE A 327 6.83 -19.00 23.52
CA PHE A 327 6.24 -18.73 22.21
C PHE A 327 4.72 -18.86 22.27
N GLY A 328 4.04 -17.72 22.24
CA GLY A 328 2.61 -17.65 21.97
C GLY A 328 2.34 -17.80 20.47
N HIS A 329 1.55 -18.79 20.08
CA HIS A 329 1.09 -18.97 18.69
C HIS A 329 -0.44 -19.00 18.68
N LEU A 330 -1.06 -18.05 17.99
CA LEU A 330 -2.51 -18.03 17.78
C LEU A 330 -2.83 -18.46 16.34
N ASN A 331 -3.71 -19.47 16.24
CA ASN A 331 -4.40 -20.01 15.08
C ASN A 331 -3.84 -19.68 13.67
N ARG A 332 -3.36 -20.72 12.98
CA ARG A 332 -2.88 -20.82 11.58
C ARG A 332 -1.37 -20.64 11.34
N GLY A 333 -0.63 -21.70 11.64
CA GLY A 333 0.23 -22.37 10.66
C GLY A 333 1.61 -21.79 10.36
N ASP A 334 1.69 -20.55 9.86
CA ASP A 334 2.81 -20.15 8.99
C ASP A 334 3.78 -19.10 9.57
N MET A 335 3.45 -18.47 10.70
CA MET A 335 4.28 -17.46 11.36
C MET A 335 4.30 -17.67 12.88
N LEU A 336 5.36 -17.19 13.54
CA LEU A 336 5.23 -16.72 14.93
C LEU A 336 4.28 -15.50 14.93
N THR A 337 2.96 -15.77 14.96
CA THR A 337 1.93 -14.83 14.53
C THR A 337 1.47 -13.85 15.60
N SER A 338 1.62 -12.58 15.22
CA SER A 338 0.53 -11.60 15.18
C SER A 338 0.78 -10.67 13.98
N GLU A 339 0.26 -10.91 12.77
CA GLU A 339 -0.77 -11.85 12.29
C GLU A 339 -0.47 -12.29 10.84
N GLN A 340 -0.90 -13.50 10.38
CA GLN A 340 -1.09 -13.76 8.94
C GLN A 340 -2.53 -14.25 8.71
N HIS A 341 -3.28 -13.49 7.90
CA HIS A 341 -4.74 -13.48 7.70
C HIS A 341 -5.59 -12.73 8.75
N ARG A 342 -5.98 -11.49 8.42
CA ARG A 342 -7.08 -10.75 9.05
C ARG A 342 -8.40 -10.92 8.30
N CYS A 343 -9.42 -11.38 9.04
CA CYS A 343 -10.83 -10.95 9.06
C CYS A 343 -11.56 -11.89 10.03
N THR A 344 -12.43 -11.48 10.96
CA THR A 344 -12.98 -10.15 11.30
C THR A 344 -13.35 -10.16 12.79
N ASN A 345 -13.59 -8.96 13.35
CA ASN A 345 -14.08 -8.66 14.71
C ASN A 345 -13.03 -8.66 15.84
N GLU A 346 -12.74 -7.44 16.28
CA GLU A 346 -12.62 -7.02 17.69
C GLU A 346 -12.27 -8.07 18.76
N LYS A 347 -11.19 -7.81 19.50
CA LYS A 347 -11.38 -7.30 20.88
C LYS A 347 -10.19 -6.56 21.44
N LYS A 348 -10.52 -5.52 22.21
CA LYS A 348 -9.59 -4.68 22.98
C LYS A 348 -9.02 -5.46 24.17
N LYS A 349 -7.79 -5.04 24.54
CA LYS A 349 -7.07 -5.13 25.82
C LYS A 349 -5.84 -6.05 25.78
N PHE A 350 -4.69 -5.40 25.97
CA PHE A 350 -3.45 -5.98 26.47
C PHE A 350 -3.67 -6.63 27.85
#